data_AF-D3BNG9-F1
#
_entry.id   AF-D3BNG9-F1
#
_cell.length_a   1.000
_cell.length_b   1.000
_cell.length_c   1.000
_cell.angle_alpha   90.00
_cell.angle_beta   90.00
_cell.angle_gamma   90.00
#
_symmetry.space_group_name_H-M   'P 1'
#
loop_
_entity.id
_entity.type
_entity.pdbx_description
1 polymer ?
#
loop_
_entity_poly.entity_id
_entity_poly.type
_entity_poly.pdbx_seq_one_letter_code
_entity_poly.pdbx_strand_id
1 'polypeptide(L)'
;MAQPQIASLYFDDAGRLIMGFKDRSNDIANGNWISTPDMVVACQTPSGTFQLESNAVCGGKTGTLPNAKSNAGKSMGIGGGIYFQVNQGAGGHDYNVAYGLARGGPNQVVATGMDNSFWFEGAVRWFDTTTGKYIRAYSIYNATASRGTFSKSNGLGSITSIFPPSLEVFDCGRVWNDINGNGIQDCNEPGISNIKIYLFSQDNPTCPISYLYSDKDGRYCFSVLPGKQYSCSINIKETQDKFGKFNVSPILNDPRYEGIDSDGVILGGNIVSNFQASLYCGYSFLHCHFGIYNPDNCPKDGFTTYGWGAKN
;
A
#
# COMPACT_ATOMS: atom_id res chain seq x y z
N MET A 1 17.77 23.39 -30.20
CA MET A 1 17.48 23.91 -28.85
C MET A 1 16.77 22.80 -28.10
N ALA A 2 17.18 22.50 -26.86
CA ALA A 2 16.49 21.50 -26.04
C ALA A 2 15.05 21.94 -25.79
N GLN A 3 14.10 21.01 -25.90
CA GLN A 3 12.67 21.26 -25.71
C GLN A 3 12.15 20.24 -24.69
N PRO A 4 12.37 20.48 -23.39
CA PRO A 4 11.93 19.55 -22.36
C PRO A 4 10.40 19.47 -22.33
N GLN A 5 9.89 18.26 -22.21
CA GLN A 5 8.48 17.94 -22.08
C GLN A 5 8.31 17.07 -20.83
N ILE A 6 7.34 17.41 -20.00
CA ILE A 6 6.88 16.50 -18.95
C ILE A 6 6.23 15.31 -19.64
N ALA A 7 6.67 14.11 -19.30
CA ALA A 7 6.20 12.87 -19.91
C ALA A 7 5.65 11.87 -18.88
N SER A 8 5.96 12.05 -17.59
CA SER A 8 5.27 11.35 -16.50
C SER A 8 5.32 12.17 -15.21
N LEU A 9 4.36 11.92 -14.31
CA LEU A 9 4.29 12.49 -12.97
C LEU A 9 3.88 11.41 -11.97
N TYR A 10 4.40 11.49 -10.75
CA TYR A 10 4.16 10.53 -9.69
C TYR A 10 4.34 11.19 -8.32
N PHE A 11 3.50 10.89 -7.33
CA PHE A 11 3.71 11.30 -5.94
C PHE A 11 4.32 10.17 -5.14
N ASP A 12 5.44 10.42 -4.46
CA ASP A 12 6.08 9.43 -3.62
C ASP A 12 5.40 9.26 -2.26
N ASP A 13 5.87 8.29 -1.46
CA ASP A 13 5.31 7.98 -0.14
C ASP A 13 5.43 9.12 0.88
N ALA A 14 6.28 10.12 0.61
CA ALA A 14 6.43 11.31 1.43
C ALA A 14 5.62 12.51 0.88
N GLY A 15 4.76 12.29 -0.13
CA GLY A 15 3.96 13.32 -0.76
C GLY A 15 4.73 14.27 -1.69
N ARG A 16 5.97 13.92 -2.07
CA ARG A 16 6.79 14.71 -3.00
C ARG A 16 6.42 14.37 -4.43
N LEU A 17 6.43 15.37 -5.30
CA LEU A 17 6.12 15.20 -6.72
C LEU A 17 7.39 14.83 -7.48
N ILE A 18 7.42 13.67 -8.11
CA ILE A 18 8.49 13.21 -9.01
C ILE A 18 8.00 13.35 -10.44
N MET A 19 8.82 13.95 -11.30
CA MET A 19 8.51 14.26 -12.69
C MET A 19 9.57 13.68 -13.62
N GLY A 20 9.12 13.01 -14.67
CA GLY A 20 9.96 12.47 -15.73
C GLY A 20 9.91 13.40 -16.93
N PHE A 21 11.08 13.87 -17.36
CA PHE A 21 11.24 14.77 -18.50
C PHE A 21 11.83 14.04 -19.69
N LYS A 22 11.31 14.35 -20.88
CA LYS A 22 11.85 13.95 -22.17
C LYS A 22 12.27 15.19 -22.96
N ASP A 23 13.29 15.10 -23.81
CA ASP A 23 13.58 16.16 -24.79
C ASP A 23 12.90 15.86 -26.14
N ARG A 24 11.99 16.75 -26.55
CA ARG A 24 11.27 16.65 -27.83
C ARG A 24 12.21 16.59 -29.03
N SER A 25 13.38 17.21 -28.93
CA SER A 25 14.36 17.30 -30.03
C SER A 25 14.69 15.92 -30.60
N ASN A 26 14.65 14.87 -29.78
CA ASN A 26 14.98 13.52 -30.19
C ASN A 26 13.79 12.74 -30.84
N ASP A 27 12.57 13.26 -30.72
CA ASP A 27 11.39 12.71 -31.41
C ASP A 27 11.21 13.28 -32.81
N ILE A 28 11.75 14.48 -33.05
CA ILE A 28 11.56 15.24 -34.28
C ILE A 28 12.83 15.33 -35.13
N ALA A 29 14.00 14.96 -34.58
CA ALA A 29 15.25 15.04 -35.31
C ALA A 29 15.50 13.80 -36.17
N ASN A 30 15.87 14.03 -37.42
CA ASN A 30 16.38 13.02 -38.34
C ASN A 30 17.92 12.91 -38.22
N GLY A 31 18.46 12.70 -37.00
CA GLY A 31 19.90 12.72 -36.74
C GLY A 31 20.34 12.03 -35.43
N ASN A 32 21.66 11.89 -35.22
CA ASN A 32 22.31 11.19 -34.09
C ASN A 32 22.27 11.96 -32.75
N TRP A 33 21.17 12.66 -32.45
CA TRP A 33 21.06 13.38 -31.18
C TRP A 33 20.78 12.38 -30.06
N ILE A 34 21.41 12.59 -28.90
CA ILE A 34 21.20 11.78 -27.71
C ILE A 34 20.13 12.50 -26.88
N SER A 35 19.06 11.80 -26.54
CA SER A 35 18.06 12.28 -25.59
C SER A 35 18.73 12.54 -24.23
N THR A 36 18.53 13.72 -23.64
CA THR A 36 18.92 14.04 -22.27
C THR A 36 17.67 14.15 -21.39
N PRO A 37 17.03 13.02 -21.05
CA PRO A 37 15.88 13.02 -20.16
C PRO A 37 16.38 13.21 -18.72
N ASP A 38 15.52 13.75 -17.87
CA ASP A 38 15.86 13.94 -16.46
C ASP A 38 14.68 13.50 -15.58
N MET A 39 14.99 13.13 -14.35
CA MET A 39 13.99 12.87 -13.32
C MET A 39 14.20 13.88 -12.21
N VAL A 40 13.14 14.61 -11.89
CA VAL A 40 13.19 15.77 -11.00
C VAL A 40 12.20 15.56 -9.87
N VAL A 41 12.60 15.84 -8.63
CA VAL A 41 11.69 15.89 -7.47
C VAL A 41 11.31 17.34 -7.14
N ALA A 42 10.08 17.53 -6.72
CA ALA A 42 9.58 18.75 -6.11
C ALA A 42 9.01 18.45 -4.73
N CYS A 43 9.35 19.28 -3.75
CA CYS A 43 8.97 19.10 -2.36
C CYS A 43 7.97 20.17 -1.97
N GLN A 44 6.99 19.77 -1.16
CA GLN A 44 6.02 20.71 -0.63
C GLN A 44 6.68 21.64 0.38
N THR A 45 6.45 22.94 0.24
CA THR A 45 6.84 23.96 1.21
C THR A 45 5.82 24.00 2.36
N PRO A 46 6.14 24.63 3.51
CA PRO A 46 5.17 24.82 4.58
C PRO A 46 3.89 25.57 4.17
N SER A 47 3.96 26.36 3.09
CA SER A 47 2.81 27.07 2.50
C SER A 47 1.94 26.21 1.58
N GLY A 48 2.25 24.93 1.40
CA GLY A 48 1.49 23.99 0.57
C GLY A 48 1.83 23.98 -0.92
N THR A 49 2.77 24.84 -1.37
CA THR A 49 3.24 24.89 -2.78
C THR A 49 4.39 23.90 -3.03
N PHE A 50 4.61 23.48 -4.27
CA PHE A 50 5.74 22.62 -4.63
C PHE A 50 6.94 23.43 -5.14
N GLN A 51 8.12 23.16 -4.59
CA GLN A 51 9.39 23.71 -5.04
C GLN A 51 10.24 22.61 -5.66
N LEU A 52 10.71 22.82 -6.89
CA LEU A 52 11.64 21.92 -7.58
C LEU A 52 12.95 21.77 -6.79
N GLU A 53 13.59 20.62 -6.93
CA GLU A 53 14.96 20.43 -6.48
C GLU A 53 15.88 21.51 -7.04
N SER A 54 16.90 21.88 -6.27
CA SER A 54 17.96 22.77 -6.71
C SER A 54 19.27 22.28 -6.14
N ASN A 55 20.27 22.10 -7.00
CA ASN A 55 21.58 21.56 -6.63
C ASN A 55 21.47 20.20 -5.91
N ALA A 56 20.60 19.31 -6.42
CA ALA A 56 20.25 18.04 -5.80
C ALA A 56 19.61 18.15 -4.40
N VAL A 57 19.11 19.30 -3.98
CA VAL A 57 18.45 19.47 -2.66
C VAL A 57 16.96 19.74 -2.84
N CYS A 58 16.13 19.05 -2.06
CA CYS A 58 14.69 19.23 -2.05
C CYS A 58 14.14 18.94 -0.66
N GLY A 59 13.38 19.89 -0.08
CA GLY A 59 12.73 19.69 1.22
C GLY A 59 13.71 19.34 2.37
N GLY A 60 14.92 19.90 2.35
CA GLY A 60 15.97 19.62 3.33
C GLY A 60 16.70 18.28 3.13
N LYS A 61 16.33 17.49 2.12
CA LYS A 61 17.04 16.26 1.74
C LYS A 61 18.00 16.54 0.59
N THR A 62 19.20 15.94 0.68
CA THR A 62 20.20 15.99 -0.39
C THR A 62 20.19 14.66 -1.14
N GLY A 63 20.03 14.75 -2.45
CA GLY A 63 20.10 13.65 -3.38
C GLY A 63 21.54 13.28 -3.75
N THR A 64 21.72 12.75 -4.94
CA THR A 64 22.91 11.99 -5.30
C THR A 64 24.11 12.87 -5.66
N LEU A 65 23.92 13.91 -6.49
CA LEU A 65 25.04 14.65 -7.08
C LEU A 65 24.83 16.17 -7.03
N PRO A 66 25.13 16.81 -5.89
CA PRO A 66 25.33 18.25 -5.84
C PRO A 66 26.50 18.68 -6.72
N ASN A 67 26.40 19.86 -7.34
CA ASN A 67 27.40 20.44 -8.25
C ASN A 67 27.73 19.55 -9.45
N ALA A 68 26.73 18.80 -9.93
CA ALA A 68 26.88 17.84 -11.02
C ALA A 68 27.45 18.49 -12.28
N LYS A 69 28.47 17.84 -12.86
CA LYS A 69 29.11 18.21 -14.12
C LYS A 69 28.98 17.08 -15.13
N SER A 70 28.69 17.41 -16.37
CA SER A 70 28.75 16.48 -17.49
C SER A 70 30.18 16.05 -17.75
N ASN A 71 30.36 15.03 -18.57
CA ASN A 71 31.68 14.63 -19.05
C ASN A 71 32.42 15.77 -19.79
N ALA A 72 31.68 16.73 -20.35
CA ALA A 72 32.24 17.95 -20.97
C ALA A 72 32.45 19.11 -19.97
N GLY A 73 32.32 18.86 -18.65
CA GLY A 73 32.50 19.84 -17.59
C GLY A 73 31.36 20.87 -17.47
N LYS A 74 30.23 20.68 -18.16
CA LYS A 74 29.08 21.60 -18.11
C LYS A 74 28.22 21.29 -16.90
N SER A 75 27.62 22.32 -16.27
CA SER A 75 26.71 22.09 -15.15
C SER A 75 25.47 21.32 -15.60
N MET A 76 25.03 20.37 -14.78
CA MET A 76 23.86 19.53 -15.04
C MET A 76 22.78 19.73 -13.99
N GLY A 77 21.54 19.41 -14.36
CA GLY A 77 20.38 19.43 -13.47
C GLY A 77 19.96 20.83 -12.99
N ILE A 78 18.83 20.89 -12.30
CA ILE A 78 18.25 22.14 -11.82
C ILE A 78 19.11 22.69 -10.67
N GLY A 79 19.47 23.97 -10.75
CA GLY A 79 20.37 24.59 -9.78
C GLY A 79 21.80 24.01 -9.78
N GLY A 80 22.17 23.23 -10.80
CA GLY A 80 23.52 22.68 -10.95
C GLY A 80 23.77 21.36 -10.23
N GLY A 81 22.72 20.61 -9.87
CA GLY A 81 22.86 19.28 -9.29
C GLY A 81 21.73 18.35 -9.71
N ILE A 82 21.95 17.06 -9.49
CA ILE A 82 21.06 15.97 -9.89
C ILE A 82 20.62 15.22 -8.63
N TYR A 83 19.32 15.21 -8.34
CA TYR A 83 18.82 14.48 -7.17
C TYR A 83 18.88 12.97 -7.37
N PHE A 84 18.34 12.44 -8.47
CA PHE A 84 18.33 11.01 -8.74
C PHE A 84 19.56 10.57 -9.51
N GLN A 85 20.15 9.41 -9.20
CA GLN A 85 21.36 8.91 -9.87
C GLN A 85 21.11 8.51 -11.34
N VAL A 86 20.91 9.51 -12.20
CA VAL A 86 20.56 9.34 -13.61
C VAL A 86 21.77 9.28 -14.53
N ASN A 87 22.99 9.12 -13.98
CA ASN A 87 24.21 8.93 -14.75
C ASN A 87 24.77 7.51 -14.58
N GLN A 88 25.59 7.07 -15.54
CA GLN A 88 26.26 5.76 -15.48
C GLN A 88 27.64 5.81 -14.77
N GLY A 89 28.02 6.96 -14.18
CA GLY A 89 29.35 7.19 -13.62
C GLY A 89 30.38 7.71 -14.64
N ALA A 90 31.61 7.91 -14.20
CA ALA A 90 32.67 8.56 -14.99
C ALA A 90 33.08 7.70 -16.20
N GLY A 91 32.77 8.19 -17.40
CA GLY A 91 33.09 7.53 -18.69
C GLY A 91 31.89 6.98 -19.46
N GLY A 92 30.67 7.00 -18.88
CA GLY A 92 29.41 6.63 -19.54
C GLY A 92 28.58 7.85 -19.97
N HIS A 93 27.29 7.66 -20.31
CA HIS A 93 26.39 8.79 -20.64
C HIS A 93 26.03 9.63 -19.40
N ASP A 94 25.88 10.94 -19.62
CA ASP A 94 25.49 11.92 -18.58
C ASP A 94 24.07 11.66 -18.04
N TYR A 95 23.18 11.16 -18.91
CA TYR A 95 21.78 10.86 -18.60
C TYR A 95 21.38 9.50 -19.18
N ASN A 96 20.86 8.61 -18.33
CA ASN A 96 20.52 7.24 -18.69
C ASN A 96 19.17 6.77 -18.07
N VAL A 97 18.33 7.72 -17.66
CA VAL A 97 16.90 7.50 -17.44
C VAL A 97 16.13 7.73 -18.73
N ALA A 98 14.82 7.48 -18.71
CA ALA A 98 13.86 7.87 -19.72
C ALA A 98 12.62 8.38 -18.97
N TYR A 99 11.47 8.41 -19.62
CA TYR A 99 10.38 9.28 -19.20
C TYR A 99 9.21 8.60 -18.47
N GLY A 100 9.01 7.29 -18.63
CA GLY A 100 7.98 6.56 -17.89
C GLY A 100 8.36 6.45 -16.42
N LEU A 101 7.43 6.78 -15.52
CA LEU A 101 7.59 6.66 -14.07
C LEU A 101 6.43 5.87 -13.45
N ALA A 102 6.72 5.02 -12.46
CA ALA A 102 5.71 4.40 -11.60
C ALA A 102 6.27 4.15 -10.19
N ARG A 103 5.40 3.81 -9.23
CA ARG A 103 5.84 3.40 -7.89
C ARG A 103 6.56 2.06 -7.97
N GLY A 104 7.79 2.03 -7.46
CA GLY A 104 8.65 0.84 -7.47
C GLY A 104 8.63 0.02 -6.16
N GLY A 105 8.01 0.54 -5.11
CA GLY A 105 7.99 -0.03 -3.75
C GLY A 105 8.01 1.08 -2.68
N PRO A 106 8.08 0.74 -1.39
CA PRO A 106 8.23 1.72 -0.32
C PRO A 106 9.48 2.59 -0.52
N ASN A 107 9.31 3.92 -0.56
CA ASN A 107 10.35 4.90 -0.86
C ASN A 107 11.10 4.61 -2.17
N GLN A 108 10.44 4.02 -3.16
CA GLN A 108 11.05 3.67 -4.44
C GLN A 108 10.22 4.15 -5.63
N VAL A 109 10.90 4.75 -6.60
CA VAL A 109 10.35 5.04 -7.92
C VAL A 109 11.02 4.13 -8.94
N VAL A 110 10.24 3.57 -9.86
CA VAL A 110 10.74 2.90 -11.05
C VAL A 110 10.59 3.83 -12.24
N ALA A 111 11.64 3.93 -13.04
CA ALA A 111 11.63 4.65 -14.29
C ALA A 111 12.03 3.73 -15.44
N THR A 112 11.46 3.96 -16.63
CA THR A 112 12.14 3.50 -17.85
C THR A 112 13.50 4.19 -17.96
N GLY A 113 14.49 3.52 -18.54
CA GLY A 113 15.84 4.03 -18.71
C GLY A 113 16.50 3.42 -19.93
N MET A 114 17.63 3.98 -20.32
CA MET A 114 18.43 3.46 -21.42
C MET A 114 19.88 3.35 -20.99
N ASP A 115 20.69 2.64 -21.75
CA ASP A 115 22.14 2.61 -21.55
C ASP A 115 22.58 2.35 -20.09
N ASN A 116 21.95 1.36 -19.45
CA ASN A 116 22.24 1.04 -18.05
C ASN A 116 23.56 0.26 -17.94
N SER A 117 23.76 -0.69 -18.84
CA SER A 117 24.93 -1.57 -18.92
C SER A 117 25.46 -1.70 -20.35
N PHE A 118 24.61 -1.55 -21.36
CA PHE A 118 24.99 -1.67 -22.77
C PHE A 118 24.47 -0.49 -23.60
N TRP A 119 25.13 -0.19 -24.72
CA TRP A 119 24.63 0.85 -25.62
C TRP A 119 23.37 0.39 -26.36
N PHE A 120 22.41 1.31 -26.53
CA PHE A 120 21.11 1.06 -27.18
C PHE A 120 20.24 0.05 -26.41
N GLU A 121 20.50 -0.06 -25.12
CA GLU A 121 19.69 -0.82 -24.18
C GLU A 121 18.44 -0.04 -23.80
N GLY A 122 17.28 -0.72 -23.79
CA GLY A 122 16.10 -0.27 -23.08
C GLY A 122 15.99 -1.03 -21.76
N ALA A 123 15.89 -0.32 -20.65
CA ALA A 123 15.84 -0.88 -19.31
C ALA A 123 14.73 -0.25 -18.45
N VAL A 124 14.47 -0.88 -17.30
CA VAL A 124 13.70 -0.32 -16.19
C VAL A 124 14.61 -0.21 -14.97
N ARG A 125 14.53 0.89 -14.23
CA ARG A 125 15.52 1.28 -13.21
C ARG A 125 14.81 1.78 -11.96
N TRP A 126 15.26 1.33 -10.78
CA TRP A 126 14.71 1.70 -9.48
C TRP A 126 15.63 2.69 -8.78
N PHE A 127 15.02 3.68 -8.15
CA PHE A 127 15.70 4.68 -7.35
C PHE A 127 15.05 4.80 -5.99
N ASP A 128 15.87 5.01 -4.97
CA ASP A 128 15.42 5.38 -3.64
C ASP A 128 14.95 6.82 -3.68
N THR A 129 13.68 7.09 -3.36
CA THR A 129 13.14 8.45 -3.46
C THR A 129 13.70 9.37 -2.39
N THR A 130 14.15 8.84 -1.25
CA THR A 130 14.68 9.65 -0.15
C THR A 130 16.08 10.16 -0.44
N THR A 131 16.96 9.31 -0.98
CA THR A 131 18.38 9.62 -1.24
C THR A 131 18.67 9.90 -2.71
N GLY A 132 17.74 9.58 -3.60
CA GLY A 132 17.92 9.64 -5.04
C GLY A 132 18.81 8.52 -5.62
N LYS A 133 19.39 7.66 -4.76
CA LYS A 133 20.36 6.66 -5.19
C LYS A 133 19.72 5.60 -6.08
N TYR A 134 20.49 5.16 -7.06
CA TYR A 134 20.16 3.98 -7.85
C TYR A 134 20.14 2.72 -6.97
N ILE A 135 19.14 1.86 -7.16
CA ILE A 135 18.99 0.59 -6.42
C ILE A 135 19.30 -0.59 -7.33
N ARG A 136 18.59 -0.69 -8.46
CA ARG A 136 18.69 -1.82 -9.39
C ARG A 136 18.12 -1.46 -10.76
N ALA A 137 18.44 -2.26 -11.77
CA ALA A 137 17.87 -2.18 -13.10
C ALA A 137 17.70 -3.55 -13.73
N TYR A 138 16.78 -3.65 -14.68
CA TYR A 138 16.61 -4.81 -15.54
C TYR A 138 16.58 -4.35 -17.00
N SER A 139 17.34 -5.06 -17.83
CA SER A 139 17.30 -4.90 -19.28
C SER A 139 15.98 -5.47 -19.82
N ILE A 140 15.25 -4.70 -20.62
CA ILE A 140 14.10 -5.18 -21.38
C ILE A 140 14.55 -5.64 -22.77
N TYR A 141 15.45 -4.87 -23.38
CA TYR A 141 16.11 -5.27 -24.60
C TYR A 141 17.51 -4.68 -24.66
N ASN A 142 18.40 -5.40 -25.34
CA ASN A 142 19.68 -4.90 -25.82
C ASN A 142 19.69 -5.09 -27.35
N ALA A 143 19.89 -4.01 -28.09
CA ALA A 143 19.80 -3.99 -29.55
C ALA A 143 20.92 -3.16 -30.16
N THR A 144 21.03 -3.19 -31.49
CA THR A 144 21.79 -2.18 -32.23
C THR A 144 20.93 -0.94 -32.46
N ALA A 145 21.52 0.15 -32.97
CA ALA A 145 20.78 1.32 -33.43
C ALA A 145 19.73 0.91 -34.49
N SER A 146 18.48 0.74 -34.06
CA SER A 146 17.38 0.23 -34.89
C SER A 146 16.16 1.13 -34.80
N ARG A 147 15.36 1.17 -35.87
CA ARG A 147 14.08 1.89 -35.89
C ARG A 147 13.03 1.25 -34.97
N GLY A 148 13.05 -0.08 -34.81
CA GLY A 148 12.06 -0.80 -34.00
C GLY A 148 12.18 -0.54 -32.50
N THR A 149 13.38 -0.18 -32.03
CA THR A 149 13.65 0.16 -30.61
C THR A 149 13.78 1.66 -30.38
N PHE A 150 13.47 2.49 -31.39
CA PHE A 150 13.68 3.94 -31.37
C PHE A 150 15.10 4.37 -30.98
N SER A 151 16.10 3.50 -31.17
CA SER A 151 17.52 3.78 -30.91
C SER A 151 17.76 4.48 -29.54
N LYS A 152 18.44 5.64 -29.54
CA LYS A 152 18.72 6.43 -28.32
C LYS A 152 17.54 7.28 -27.85
N SER A 153 16.40 7.21 -28.52
CA SER A 153 15.15 7.80 -28.04
C SER A 153 14.42 6.89 -27.05
N ASN A 154 14.87 5.63 -26.94
CA ASN A 154 14.30 4.58 -26.11
C ASN A 154 12.83 4.28 -26.44
N GLY A 155 12.59 3.08 -26.98
CA GLY A 155 11.25 2.61 -27.35
C GLY A 155 10.38 2.22 -26.17
N LEU A 156 10.92 2.18 -24.95
CA LEU A 156 10.14 1.96 -23.74
C LEU A 156 9.35 3.23 -23.46
N GLY A 157 8.05 3.19 -23.75
CA GLY A 157 7.11 4.27 -23.48
C GLY A 157 6.83 4.46 -21.99
N SER A 158 5.58 4.74 -21.64
CA SER A 158 5.21 4.81 -20.22
C SER A 158 5.29 3.44 -19.54
N ILE A 159 5.59 3.44 -18.24
CA ILE A 159 5.52 2.26 -17.38
C ILE A 159 4.35 2.44 -16.41
N THR A 160 3.61 1.36 -16.18
CA THR A 160 2.55 1.33 -15.17
C THR A 160 2.72 0.10 -14.29
N SER A 161 2.51 0.26 -13.00
CA SER A 161 2.49 -0.87 -12.08
C SER A 161 1.16 -1.61 -12.28
N ILE A 162 1.22 -2.86 -12.73
CA ILE A 162 0.02 -3.72 -12.89
C ILE A 162 -0.57 -4.09 -11.52
N PHE A 163 0.25 -4.00 -10.47
CA PHE A 163 -0.15 -4.09 -9.07
C PHE A 163 0.27 -2.80 -8.37
N PRO A 164 -0.56 -1.74 -8.36
CA PRO A 164 -0.25 -0.61 -7.52
C PRO A 164 -0.26 -1.09 -6.05
N PRO A 165 0.64 -0.59 -5.21
CA PRO A 165 0.65 -0.86 -3.76
C PRO A 165 -0.45 -0.07 -3.04
N SER A 166 -1.52 0.28 -3.76
CA SER A 166 -2.76 0.85 -3.28
C SER A 166 -3.92 -0.12 -3.52
N LEU A 167 -3.66 -1.43 -3.49
CA LEU A 167 -4.77 -2.35 -3.37
C LEU A 167 -5.32 -2.19 -1.96
N GLU A 168 -6.55 -1.70 -1.89
CA GLU A 168 -7.33 -1.63 -0.66
C GLU A 168 -7.31 -3.02 -0.02
N VAL A 169 -6.78 -3.10 1.20
CA VAL A 169 -6.92 -4.27 2.04
C VAL A 169 -8.17 -4.02 2.86
N PHE A 170 -9.11 -4.93 2.77
CA PHE A 170 -10.32 -4.92 3.58
C PHE A 170 -10.20 -6.00 4.63
N ASP A 171 -10.31 -5.62 5.89
CA ASP A 171 -10.50 -6.59 6.97
C ASP A 171 -11.97 -6.58 7.36
N CYS A 172 -12.60 -7.74 7.26
CA CYS A 172 -14.03 -7.92 7.35
C CYS A 172 -14.38 -8.89 8.46
N GLY A 173 -15.44 -8.54 9.17
CA GLY A 173 -15.98 -9.35 10.24
C GLY A 173 -17.49 -9.46 10.16
N ARG A 174 -18.04 -10.21 11.11
CA ARG A 174 -19.48 -10.36 11.31
C ARG A 174 -19.81 -10.26 12.78
N VAL A 175 -20.95 -9.63 13.08
CA VAL A 175 -21.60 -9.70 14.39
C VAL A 175 -22.81 -10.63 14.26
N TRP A 176 -22.89 -11.67 15.07
CA TRP A 176 -23.98 -12.66 14.99
C TRP A 176 -24.50 -13.08 16.35
N ASN A 177 -25.73 -13.60 16.34
CA ASN A 177 -26.33 -14.25 17.49
C ASN A 177 -25.94 -15.73 17.49
N ASP A 178 -24.97 -16.08 18.31
CA ASP A 178 -24.48 -17.43 18.53
C ASP A 178 -25.53 -18.21 19.35
N ILE A 179 -26.42 -18.92 18.67
CA ILE A 179 -27.60 -19.52 19.29
C ILE A 179 -27.19 -20.67 20.23
N ASN A 180 -26.10 -21.36 19.90
CA ASN A 180 -25.63 -22.53 20.62
C ASN A 180 -24.40 -22.25 21.50
N GLY A 181 -23.93 -21.01 21.57
CA GLY A 181 -22.85 -20.56 22.44
C GLY A 181 -21.48 -21.18 22.13
N ASN A 182 -21.27 -21.74 20.93
CA ASN A 182 -20.05 -22.48 20.61
C ASN A 182 -18.92 -21.60 20.07
N GLY A 183 -19.20 -20.33 19.75
CA GLY A 183 -18.23 -19.39 19.18
C GLY A 183 -17.89 -19.60 17.71
N ILE A 184 -18.69 -20.36 16.96
CA ILE A 184 -18.54 -20.64 15.51
C ILE A 184 -19.77 -20.11 14.79
N GLN A 185 -19.60 -19.51 13.62
CA GLN A 185 -20.73 -19.09 12.79
C GLN A 185 -21.41 -20.30 12.13
N ASP A 186 -22.54 -20.71 12.70
CA ASP A 186 -23.37 -21.78 12.14
C ASP A 186 -24.42 -21.27 11.14
N CYS A 187 -24.91 -22.15 10.26
CA CYS A 187 -25.80 -21.77 9.16
C CYS A 187 -27.19 -21.25 9.60
N ASN A 188 -27.61 -21.59 10.82
CA ASN A 188 -28.88 -21.17 11.42
C ASN A 188 -28.74 -19.94 12.34
N GLU A 189 -27.55 -19.33 12.39
CA GLU A 189 -27.27 -18.22 13.29
C GLU A 189 -27.41 -16.87 12.58
N PRO A 190 -28.39 -16.04 13.00
CA PRO A 190 -28.67 -14.80 12.33
C PRO A 190 -27.59 -13.76 12.64
N GLY A 191 -27.28 -12.94 11.64
CA GLY A 191 -26.47 -11.74 11.85
C GLY A 191 -27.21 -10.68 12.65
N ILE A 192 -26.47 -9.81 13.33
CA ILE A 192 -27.04 -8.72 14.11
C ILE A 192 -26.73 -7.40 13.40
N SER A 193 -27.77 -6.77 12.88
CA SER A 193 -27.66 -5.53 12.13
C SER A 193 -27.50 -4.30 13.00
N ASN A 194 -26.91 -3.24 12.44
CA ASN A 194 -26.82 -1.92 13.04
C ASN A 194 -26.04 -1.90 14.37
N ILE A 195 -25.11 -2.83 14.58
CA ILE A 195 -24.13 -2.75 15.66
C ILE A 195 -22.99 -1.84 15.20
N LYS A 196 -22.56 -0.91 16.05
CA LYS A 196 -21.49 0.02 15.72
C LYS A 196 -20.14 -0.63 16.06
N ILE A 197 -19.28 -0.76 15.06
CA ILE A 197 -17.94 -1.30 15.20
C ILE A 197 -16.95 -0.16 15.00
N TYR A 198 -16.00 -0.01 15.91
CA TYR A 198 -14.95 0.98 15.87
C TYR A 198 -13.63 0.34 15.47
N LEU A 199 -12.84 1.03 14.64
CA LEU A 199 -11.49 0.64 14.27
C LEU A 199 -10.48 1.59 14.91
N PHE A 200 -9.44 1.03 15.54
CA PHE A 200 -8.31 1.76 16.10
C PHE A 200 -7.01 1.31 15.42
N SER A 201 -6.10 2.24 15.20
CA SER A 201 -4.71 1.91 14.85
C SER A 201 -3.91 1.72 16.15
N GLN A 202 -2.92 0.83 16.15
CA GLN A 202 -1.99 0.73 17.29
C GLN A 202 -1.21 2.04 17.53
N ASP A 203 -1.04 2.87 16.50
CA ASP A 203 -0.41 4.20 16.63
C ASP A 203 -1.32 5.21 17.38
N ASN A 204 -2.62 4.94 17.47
CA ASN A 204 -3.60 5.75 18.18
C ASN A 204 -4.68 4.86 18.85
N PRO A 205 -4.33 4.17 19.94
CA PRO A 205 -5.19 3.14 20.53
C PRO A 205 -6.38 3.71 21.32
N THR A 206 -6.44 5.04 21.54
CA THR A 206 -7.46 5.68 22.36
C THR A 206 -8.52 6.44 21.55
N CYS A 207 -8.26 6.74 20.28
CA CYS A 207 -9.20 7.44 19.41
C CYS A 207 -9.48 6.61 18.15
N PRO A 208 -10.76 6.30 17.85
CA PRO A 208 -11.09 5.50 16.68
C PRO A 208 -10.74 6.27 15.40
N ILE A 209 -10.08 5.59 14.47
CA ILE A 209 -9.72 6.15 13.16
C ILE A 209 -10.85 5.95 12.14
N SER A 210 -11.78 5.03 12.41
CA SER A 210 -12.97 4.79 11.60
C SER A 210 -14.04 4.06 12.43
N TYR A 211 -15.27 4.03 11.93
CA TYR A 211 -16.34 3.18 12.44
C TYR A 211 -17.32 2.80 11.33
N LEU A 212 -17.99 1.67 11.50
CA LEU A 212 -19.03 1.16 10.59
C LEU A 212 -20.21 0.63 11.40
N TYR A 213 -21.35 0.46 10.73
CA TYR A 213 -22.47 -0.30 11.25
C TYR A 213 -22.56 -1.63 10.52
N SER A 214 -22.80 -2.72 11.24
CA SER A 214 -23.08 -4.02 10.63
C SER A 214 -24.33 -3.97 9.75
N ASP A 215 -24.30 -4.67 8.61
CA ASP A 215 -25.43 -4.75 7.69
C ASP A 215 -26.53 -5.71 8.19
N LYS A 216 -27.57 -5.96 7.37
CA LYS A 216 -28.69 -6.85 7.71
C LYS A 216 -28.27 -8.28 8.07
N ASP A 217 -27.12 -8.74 7.56
CA ASP A 217 -26.56 -10.08 7.80
C ASP A 217 -25.42 -10.03 8.84
N GLY A 218 -25.24 -8.89 9.52
CA GLY A 218 -24.24 -8.66 10.55
C GLY A 218 -22.85 -8.33 10.02
N ARG A 219 -22.66 -8.17 8.71
CA ARG A 219 -21.35 -8.05 8.07
C ARG A 219 -20.86 -6.61 8.02
N TYR A 220 -19.55 -6.43 8.03
CA TYR A 220 -18.88 -5.14 7.85
C TYR A 220 -17.43 -5.33 7.36
N CYS A 221 -16.83 -4.29 6.78
CA CYS A 221 -15.47 -4.33 6.22
C CYS A 221 -14.77 -2.98 6.35
N PHE A 222 -13.61 -2.94 7.02
CA PHE A 222 -12.77 -1.75 7.10
C PHE A 222 -11.68 -1.75 6.04
N SER A 223 -11.46 -0.60 5.39
CA SER A 223 -10.23 -0.38 4.63
C SER A 223 -9.06 -0.16 5.61
N VAL A 224 -8.00 -0.94 5.46
CA VAL A 224 -6.80 -0.93 6.31
C VAL A 224 -5.52 -0.86 5.46
N LEU A 225 -4.41 -0.48 6.09
CA LEU A 225 -3.10 -0.47 5.44
C LEU A 225 -2.43 -1.84 5.60
N PRO A 226 -1.83 -2.41 4.53
CA PRO A 226 -1.19 -3.72 4.60
C PRO A 226 -0.12 -3.81 5.70
N GLY A 227 -0.13 -4.92 6.45
CA GLY A 227 0.88 -5.24 7.47
C GLY A 227 0.86 -4.37 8.73
N LYS A 228 -0.10 -3.44 8.86
CA LYS A 228 -0.25 -2.59 10.05
C LYS A 228 -1.11 -3.28 11.11
N GLN A 229 -0.89 -2.88 12.37
CA GLN A 229 -1.62 -3.40 13.52
C GLN A 229 -2.85 -2.53 13.80
N TYR A 230 -3.98 -3.20 14.02
CA TYR A 230 -5.27 -2.58 14.31
C TYR A 230 -6.00 -3.30 15.44
N SER A 231 -7.06 -2.67 15.93
CA SER A 231 -8.07 -3.34 16.74
C SER A 231 -9.47 -2.93 16.33
N CYS A 232 -10.39 -3.91 16.33
CA CYS A 232 -11.82 -3.68 16.21
C CYS A 232 -12.46 -3.73 17.59
N SER A 233 -13.47 -2.90 17.82
CA SER A 233 -14.15 -2.82 19.11
C SER A 233 -15.64 -2.59 18.95
N ILE A 234 -16.43 -3.27 19.78
CA ILE A 234 -17.86 -3.04 19.95
C ILE A 234 -18.12 -2.62 21.40
N ASN A 235 -18.88 -1.54 21.58
CA ASN A 235 -19.25 -1.11 22.92
C ASN A 235 -20.37 -1.99 23.50
N ILE A 236 -20.15 -2.55 24.70
CA ILE A 236 -21.09 -3.48 25.32
C ILE A 236 -22.41 -2.79 25.65
N LYS A 237 -22.36 -1.58 26.23
CA LYS A 237 -23.56 -0.85 26.62
C LYS A 237 -24.40 -0.44 25.41
N GLU A 238 -23.78 0.14 24.37
CA GLU A 238 -24.49 0.50 23.13
C GLU A 238 -25.15 -0.73 22.48
N THR A 239 -24.49 -1.88 22.55
CA THR A 239 -25.03 -3.14 22.01
C THR A 239 -26.17 -3.67 22.86
N GLN A 240 -26.05 -3.62 24.19
CA GLN A 240 -27.11 -4.04 25.12
C GLN A 240 -28.35 -3.17 25.00
N ASP A 241 -28.19 -1.86 24.77
CA ASP A 241 -29.30 -0.93 24.55
C ASP A 241 -30.12 -1.30 23.28
N LYS A 242 -29.51 -2.02 22.32
CA LYS A 242 -30.18 -2.48 21.07
C LYS A 242 -30.67 -3.93 21.12
N PHE A 243 -29.85 -4.83 21.65
CA PHE A 243 -30.05 -6.28 21.57
C PHE A 243 -30.53 -6.89 22.91
N GLY A 244 -30.55 -6.11 23.99
CA GLY A 244 -30.79 -6.60 25.33
C GLY A 244 -29.54 -7.22 25.95
N LYS A 245 -29.73 -7.91 27.08
CA LYS A 245 -28.62 -8.59 27.77
C LYS A 245 -28.08 -9.73 26.90
N PHE A 246 -26.76 -9.84 26.84
CA PHE A 246 -26.05 -10.89 26.13
C PHE A 246 -24.77 -11.26 26.88
N ASN A 247 -24.23 -12.44 26.55
CA ASN A 247 -22.87 -12.87 26.85
C ASN A 247 -22.05 -12.89 25.56
N VAL A 248 -20.73 -12.80 25.69
CA VAL A 248 -19.79 -12.87 24.56
C VAL A 248 -19.41 -14.32 24.33
N SER A 249 -19.49 -14.76 23.08
CA SER A 249 -19.13 -16.12 22.67
C SER A 249 -17.67 -16.45 22.98
N PRO A 250 -17.34 -17.72 23.24
CA PRO A 250 -15.96 -18.12 23.49
C PRO A 250 -15.10 -17.88 22.25
N ILE A 251 -13.83 -17.56 22.49
CA ILE A 251 -12.81 -17.55 21.44
C ILE A 251 -12.35 -18.99 21.21
N LEU A 252 -12.20 -19.35 19.95
CA LEU A 252 -11.60 -20.62 19.56
C LEU A 252 -10.18 -20.35 19.06
N ASN A 253 -9.29 -21.31 19.29
CA ASN A 253 -7.92 -21.27 18.79
C ASN A 253 -7.68 -22.53 17.96
N ASP A 254 -8.54 -22.69 16.96
CA ASP A 254 -8.56 -23.84 16.06
C ASP A 254 -8.43 -23.33 14.61
N PRO A 255 -7.31 -23.63 13.94
CA PRO A 255 -7.04 -23.17 12.57
C PRO A 255 -8.13 -23.51 11.54
N ARG A 256 -9.00 -24.48 11.84
CA ARG A 256 -10.12 -24.87 10.97
C ARG A 256 -11.23 -23.81 10.93
N TYR A 257 -11.31 -22.97 11.95
CA TYR A 257 -12.41 -22.02 12.14
C TYR A 257 -11.99 -20.55 12.08
N GLU A 258 -10.71 -20.22 11.90
CA GLU A 258 -10.16 -18.84 11.90
C GLU A 258 -10.92 -17.82 11.02
N GLY A 259 -11.67 -18.27 10.02
CA GLY A 259 -12.48 -17.40 9.17
C GLY A 259 -13.91 -17.14 9.65
N ILE A 260 -14.34 -17.86 10.69
CA ILE A 260 -15.74 -18.03 11.10
C ILE A 260 -15.92 -18.24 12.62
N ASP A 261 -14.89 -18.14 13.44
CA ASP A 261 -15.00 -18.17 14.90
C ASP A 261 -15.15 -16.76 15.49
N SER A 262 -15.31 -16.65 16.80
CA SER A 262 -15.41 -15.38 17.52
C SER A 262 -14.04 -14.94 18.02
N ASP A 263 -13.66 -13.68 17.75
CA ASP A 263 -12.35 -13.11 18.10
C ASP A 263 -12.38 -12.22 19.35
N GLY A 264 -13.57 -11.95 19.88
CA GLY A 264 -13.79 -10.87 20.83
C GLY A 264 -13.43 -11.20 22.27
N VAL A 265 -12.58 -10.40 22.90
CA VAL A 265 -12.35 -10.40 24.36
C VAL A 265 -13.02 -9.20 25.03
N ILE A 266 -13.59 -9.39 26.23
CA ILE A 266 -14.12 -8.28 27.03
C ILE A 266 -12.96 -7.48 27.64
N LEU A 267 -12.87 -6.19 27.31
CA LEU A 267 -11.90 -5.26 27.86
C LEU A 267 -12.52 -3.87 28.08
N GLY A 268 -12.55 -3.40 29.33
CA GLY A 268 -12.95 -2.03 29.66
C GLY A 268 -14.34 -1.62 29.17
N GLY A 269 -15.32 -2.53 29.24
CA GLY A 269 -16.70 -2.26 28.78
C GLY A 269 -16.90 -2.39 27.27
N ASN A 270 -15.92 -2.91 26.54
CA ASN A 270 -16.00 -3.20 25.12
C ASN A 270 -15.64 -4.66 24.84
N ILE A 271 -16.05 -5.18 23.69
CA ILE A 271 -15.57 -6.42 23.10
C ILE A 271 -14.53 -6.03 22.07
N VAL A 272 -13.30 -6.53 22.19
CA VAL A 272 -12.15 -6.08 21.41
C VAL A 272 -11.49 -7.27 20.73
N SER A 273 -11.07 -7.10 19.48
CA SER A 273 -10.18 -8.02 18.76
C SER A 273 -8.99 -7.22 18.22
N ASN A 274 -7.77 -7.74 18.37
CA ASN A 274 -6.55 -7.14 17.86
C ASN A 274 -6.02 -7.99 16.70
N PHE A 275 -5.56 -7.35 15.63
CA PHE A 275 -5.10 -8.08 14.45
C PHE A 275 -3.99 -7.35 13.69
N GLN A 276 -3.27 -8.11 12.86
CA GLN A 276 -2.39 -7.57 11.83
C GLN A 276 -3.11 -7.62 10.49
N ALA A 277 -3.23 -6.48 9.81
CA ALA A 277 -3.81 -6.43 8.47
C ALA A 277 -2.97 -7.27 7.48
N SER A 278 -3.63 -7.99 6.58
CA SER A 278 -2.99 -8.79 5.54
C SER A 278 -1.95 -8.00 4.76
N LEU A 279 -0.83 -8.64 4.40
CA LEU A 279 0.15 -8.09 3.46
C LEU A 279 -0.35 -8.13 2.01
N TYR A 280 -1.40 -8.90 1.75
CA TYR A 280 -2.01 -9.11 0.44
C TYR A 280 -3.32 -8.35 0.33
N CYS A 281 -3.60 -7.91 -0.89
CA CYS A 281 -4.82 -7.20 -1.24
C CYS A 281 -6.10 -8.01 -1.13
N GLY A 282 -7.23 -7.30 -1.08
CA GLY A 282 -8.56 -7.89 -1.12
C GLY A 282 -9.20 -8.01 0.25
N TYR A 283 -10.10 -8.98 0.39
CA TYR A 283 -10.91 -9.16 1.58
C TYR A 283 -10.31 -10.25 2.47
N SER A 284 -9.95 -9.89 3.68
CA SER A 284 -9.61 -10.78 4.79
C SER A 284 -10.86 -10.99 5.65
N PHE A 285 -11.10 -12.23 6.07
CA PHE A 285 -12.20 -12.60 6.96
C PHE A 285 -11.68 -13.35 8.19
N LEU A 286 -10.42 -13.13 8.57
CA LEU A 286 -9.76 -13.90 9.64
C LEU A 286 -9.89 -13.26 11.02
N HIS A 287 -10.47 -12.07 11.11
CA HIS A 287 -10.45 -11.29 12.33
C HIS A 287 -11.75 -10.51 12.51
N CYS A 288 -11.91 -9.96 13.72
CA CYS A 288 -13.00 -9.08 14.09
C CYS A 288 -14.40 -9.70 13.92
N HIS A 289 -14.53 -11.01 14.04
CA HIS A 289 -15.81 -11.67 14.22
C HIS A 289 -16.24 -11.59 15.69
N PHE A 290 -17.48 -11.18 15.93
CA PHE A 290 -18.02 -11.01 17.28
C PHE A 290 -19.31 -11.81 17.47
N GLY A 291 -19.20 -12.97 18.09
CA GLY A 291 -20.34 -13.78 18.52
C GLY A 291 -20.87 -13.29 19.87
N ILE A 292 -22.18 -13.12 19.97
CA ILE A 292 -22.87 -12.88 21.24
C ILE A 292 -24.09 -13.78 21.35
N TYR A 293 -24.44 -14.17 22.57
CA TYR A 293 -25.56 -15.08 22.83
C TYR A 293 -26.40 -14.63 24.02
N ASN A 294 -27.68 -15.01 24.03
CA ASN A 294 -28.57 -14.69 25.14
C ASN A 294 -28.21 -15.54 26.38
N PRO A 295 -27.95 -14.94 27.56
CA PRO A 295 -27.65 -15.68 28.79
C PRO A 295 -28.75 -16.65 29.22
N ASP A 296 -30.02 -16.37 28.88
CA ASP A 296 -31.16 -17.21 29.25
C ASP A 296 -31.34 -18.44 28.33
N ASN A 297 -30.67 -18.45 27.18
CA ASN A 297 -30.65 -19.56 26.22
C ASN A 297 -29.38 -20.42 26.34
N CYS A 298 -28.77 -20.48 27.53
CA CYS A 298 -27.61 -21.33 27.78
C CYS A 298 -27.82 -22.72 27.17
N PRO A 299 -26.91 -23.23 26.32
CA PRO A 299 -26.99 -24.59 25.82
C PRO A 299 -27.06 -25.48 27.05
N LYS A 300 -28.16 -26.22 27.21
CA LYS A 300 -28.10 -27.36 28.10
C LYS A 300 -27.11 -28.30 27.44
N ASP A 301 -25.89 -28.34 27.98
CA ASP A 301 -24.89 -29.33 27.63
C ASP A 301 -25.64 -30.65 27.40
N GLY A 302 -25.51 -31.22 26.21
CA GLY A 302 -26.19 -32.46 25.80
C GLY A 302 -25.80 -33.69 26.63
N PHE A 303 -25.24 -33.52 27.83
CA PHE A 303 -25.20 -34.53 28.86
C PHE A 303 -26.58 -34.64 29.52
N THR A 304 -27.54 -35.23 28.79
CA THR A 304 -28.50 -36.08 29.48
C THR A 304 -27.68 -37.17 30.17
N THR A 305 -27.50 -37.04 31.48
CA THR A 305 -27.23 -38.21 32.30
C THR A 305 -28.37 -39.17 32.00
N TYR A 306 -28.09 -40.24 31.25
CA TYR A 306 -28.94 -41.42 31.25
C TYR A 306 -28.90 -41.96 32.66
N GLY A 307 -29.80 -41.44 33.51
CA GLY A 307 -30.16 -42.06 34.76
C GLY A 307 -30.62 -43.46 34.41
N TRP A 308 -29.78 -44.45 34.70
CA TRP A 308 -30.21 -45.83 34.78
C TRP A 308 -31.26 -45.89 35.90
N GLY A 309 -32.52 -45.71 35.52
CA GLY A 309 -33.65 -46.05 36.36
C GLY A 309 -33.61 -47.54 36.60
N ALA A 310 -33.13 -47.94 37.79
CA ALA A 310 -33.44 -49.25 38.33
C ALA A 310 -34.97 -49.30 38.49
N LYS A 311 -35.63 -50.10 37.64
CA LYS A 311 -37.00 -50.53 37.87
C LYS A 311 -36.95 -51.68 38.88
N ASN A 312 -37.63 -51.44 40.01
CA ASN A 312 -38.08 -52.36 41.06
C ASN A 312 -37.01 -53.14 41.84
#